data_AF-A0A7Y5W854-F1
#
_entry.id   AF-A0A7Y5W854-F1
#
_cell.length_a   1.000
_cell.length_b   1.000
_cell.length_c   1.000
_cell.angle_alpha   90.00
_cell.angle_beta   90.00
_cell.angle_gamma   90.00
#
_symmetry.space_group_name_H-M   'P 1'
#
loop_
_entity.id
_entity.type
_entity.pdbx_description
1 polymer ?
#
loop_
_entity_poly.entity_id
_entity_poly.type
_entity_poly.pdbx_seq_one_letter_code
_entity_poly.pdbx_strand_id
1 'polypeptide(L)'
;WDRHLRSFAELPERSIVYHVDQGDIFKVHEVLGGRFCFSGGVPNTLLSIRPADEVRRCCKRIIEGVAAEGGYIMDAAAIIQNDAKVENVRAMTDATREYGVYSRGHATPAGAPKPAAEDARPGAFVTTTASKRPPGTCLPWPDVRPTLPEIRGDEALCERIWQSVDALGAMFVWWIALAF
;
A
#
# COMPACT_ATOMS: atom_id res chain seq x y z
N TRP A 1 6.36 -16.31 -6.54
CA TRP A 1 7.83 -16.51 -6.56
C TRP A 1 8.27 -17.87 -6.00
N ASP A 2 7.34 -18.80 -5.72
CA ASP A 2 7.56 -20.03 -4.95
C ASP A 2 8.63 -20.98 -5.49
N ARG A 3 8.85 -20.97 -6.82
CA ARG A 3 9.90 -21.76 -7.46
C ARG A 3 11.32 -21.35 -7.01
N HIS A 4 11.49 -20.11 -6.59
CA HIS A 4 12.79 -19.50 -6.30
C HIS A 4 13.05 -19.32 -4.80
N LEU A 5 12.21 -19.86 -3.91
CA LEU A 5 12.38 -19.72 -2.46
C LEU A 5 13.77 -20.17 -1.98
N ARG A 6 14.31 -21.25 -2.56
CA ARG A 6 15.66 -21.71 -2.21
C ARG A 6 16.76 -20.72 -2.60
N SER A 7 16.59 -19.98 -3.68
CA SER A 7 17.55 -18.95 -4.10
C SER A 7 17.51 -17.75 -3.15
N PHE A 8 16.32 -17.34 -2.67
CA PHE A 8 16.24 -16.29 -1.63
C PHE A 8 16.91 -16.72 -0.32
N ALA A 9 16.94 -18.02 -0.04
CA ALA A 9 17.66 -18.60 1.08
C ALA A 9 19.21 -18.48 0.95
N GLU A 10 19.75 -18.00 -0.16
CA GLU A 10 21.19 -17.73 -0.28
C GLU A 10 21.58 -16.35 0.28
N LEU A 11 20.61 -15.46 0.49
CA LEU A 11 20.86 -14.13 1.06
C LEU A 11 21.28 -14.22 2.54
N PRO A 12 22.07 -13.25 3.05
CA PRO A 12 22.45 -13.20 4.45
C PRO A 12 21.22 -13.14 5.36
N GLU A 13 21.22 -13.86 6.49
CA GLU A 13 20.08 -13.86 7.41
C GLU A 13 19.69 -12.45 7.87
N ARG A 14 18.39 -12.22 8.06
CA ARG A 14 17.81 -10.95 8.53
C ARG A 14 18.09 -9.74 7.63
N SER A 15 18.49 -9.95 6.38
CA SER A 15 18.81 -8.88 5.43
C SER A 15 17.59 -8.33 4.67
N ILE A 16 16.45 -9.04 4.67
CA ILE A 16 15.26 -8.66 3.92
C ILE A 16 13.95 -8.84 4.71
N VAL A 17 12.94 -8.09 4.28
CA VAL A 17 11.52 -8.42 4.51
C VAL A 17 10.97 -8.97 3.20
N TYR A 18 10.59 -10.25 3.19
CA TYR A 18 10.07 -10.92 2.00
C TYR A 18 8.55 -10.75 1.94
N HIS A 19 8.09 -9.96 0.97
CA HIS A 19 6.66 -9.73 0.75
C HIS A 19 6.03 -10.87 -0.07
N VAL A 20 4.96 -11.45 0.46
CA VAL A 20 4.23 -12.58 -0.14
C VAL A 20 2.98 -12.06 -0.82
N ASP A 21 3.02 -11.97 -2.15
CA ASP A 21 1.86 -11.67 -2.99
C ASP A 21 1.03 -12.94 -3.28
N GLN A 22 1.00 -13.45 -4.51
CA GLN A 22 0.25 -14.65 -4.89
C GLN A 22 0.89 -15.98 -4.42
N GLY A 23 1.94 -15.91 -3.61
CA GLY A 23 2.65 -17.08 -3.12
C GLY A 23 1.95 -17.75 -1.94
N ASP A 24 2.24 -19.03 -1.72
CA ASP A 24 1.77 -19.72 -0.51
C ASP A 24 2.63 -19.30 0.70
N ILE A 25 2.07 -18.48 1.57
CA ILE A 25 2.76 -17.97 2.77
C ILE A 25 3.21 -19.09 3.73
N PHE A 26 2.50 -20.23 3.78
CA PHE A 26 2.90 -21.35 4.63
C PHE A 26 4.12 -22.07 4.06
N LYS A 27 4.17 -22.21 2.73
CA LYS A 27 5.35 -22.74 2.04
C LYS A 27 6.55 -21.79 2.12
N VAL A 28 6.31 -20.48 2.04
CA VAL A 28 7.34 -19.46 2.28
C VAL A 28 7.89 -19.61 3.69
N HIS A 29 7.03 -19.72 4.70
CA HIS A 29 7.43 -19.94 6.08
C HIS A 29 8.19 -21.25 6.28
N GLU A 30 7.78 -22.35 5.64
CA GLU A 30 8.51 -23.63 5.68
C GLU A 30 9.94 -23.51 5.17
N VAL A 31 10.15 -22.79 4.06
CA VAL A 31 11.47 -22.72 3.39
C VAL A 31 12.36 -21.62 3.96
N LEU A 32 11.78 -20.48 4.34
CA LEU A 32 12.50 -19.25 4.70
C LEU A 32 12.33 -18.85 6.17
N GLY A 33 11.46 -19.53 6.92
CA GLY A 33 11.09 -19.18 8.29
C GLY A 33 12.31 -19.10 9.21
N GLY A 34 12.29 -18.13 10.13
CA GLY A 34 13.40 -17.86 11.06
C GLY A 34 14.61 -17.16 10.45
N ARG A 35 14.76 -17.15 9.11
CA ARG A 35 15.87 -16.46 8.42
C ARG A 35 15.51 -15.04 8.03
N PHE A 36 14.28 -14.80 7.60
CA PHE A 36 13.79 -13.49 7.17
C PHE A 36 12.50 -13.10 7.87
N CYS A 37 12.17 -11.81 7.81
CA CYS A 37 10.85 -11.33 8.15
C CYS A 37 9.92 -11.45 6.92
N PHE A 38 8.64 -11.70 7.13
CA PHE A 38 7.63 -11.80 6.08
C PHE A 38 6.60 -10.69 6.21
N SER A 39 6.06 -10.24 5.08
CA SER A 39 4.82 -9.47 5.03
C SER A 39 3.91 -10.02 3.93
N GLY A 40 2.62 -9.71 3.99
CA GLY A 40 1.65 -10.04 2.95
C GLY A 40 0.87 -11.31 3.23
N GLY A 41 0.39 -11.98 2.19
CA GLY A 41 -0.36 -13.24 2.30
C GLY A 41 -1.86 -13.09 2.58
N VAL A 42 -2.38 -11.90 2.86
CA VAL A 42 -3.83 -11.63 2.87
C VAL A 42 -4.28 -11.21 1.46
N PRO A 43 -5.04 -12.02 0.71
CA PRO A 43 -5.35 -11.72 -0.68
C PRO A 43 -6.18 -10.45 -0.83
N ASN A 44 -5.83 -9.58 -1.78
CA ASN A 44 -6.60 -8.36 -2.05
C ASN A 44 -8.06 -8.66 -2.42
N THR A 45 -8.31 -9.74 -3.16
CA THR A 45 -9.67 -10.19 -3.51
C THR A 45 -10.51 -10.54 -2.26
N LEU A 46 -9.87 -11.02 -1.19
CA LEU A 46 -10.54 -11.24 0.10
C LEU A 46 -10.99 -9.91 0.70
N LEU A 47 -10.14 -8.88 0.62
CA LEU A 47 -10.44 -7.53 1.10
C LEU A 47 -11.48 -6.80 0.24
N SER A 48 -11.57 -7.09 -1.06
CA SER A 48 -12.49 -6.41 -1.98
C SER A 48 -13.89 -7.03 -2.01
N ILE A 49 -14.02 -8.35 -2.17
CA ILE A 49 -15.32 -8.95 -2.51
C ILE A 49 -15.87 -9.91 -1.46
N ARG A 50 -15.04 -10.45 -0.56
CA ARG A 50 -15.48 -11.47 0.39
C ARG A 50 -16.06 -10.87 1.68
N PRO A 51 -16.81 -11.65 2.46
CA PRO A 51 -17.30 -11.25 3.78
C PRO A 51 -16.18 -11.02 4.81
N ALA A 52 -16.42 -10.11 5.76
CA ALA A 52 -15.46 -9.75 6.80
C ALA A 52 -15.03 -10.93 7.70
N ASP A 53 -15.91 -11.91 7.94
CA ASP A 53 -15.58 -13.11 8.72
C ASP A 53 -14.56 -14.01 8.01
N GLU A 54 -14.52 -14.00 6.67
CA GLU A 54 -13.49 -14.71 5.90
C GLU A 54 -12.14 -14.01 6.02
N VAL A 55 -12.13 -12.67 6.02
CA VAL A 55 -10.92 -11.88 6.31
C VAL A 55 -10.37 -12.26 7.69
N ARG A 56 -11.23 -12.23 8.72
CA ARG A 56 -10.88 -12.62 10.09
C ARG A 56 -10.30 -14.03 10.17
N ARG A 57 -10.90 -15.00 9.48
CA ARG A 57 -10.41 -16.39 9.42
C ARG A 57 -9.05 -16.51 8.73
N CYS A 58 -8.85 -15.79 7.63
CA CYS A 58 -7.55 -15.76 6.94
C CYS A 58 -6.46 -15.19 7.85
N CYS A 59 -6.68 -14.02 8.46
CA CYS A 59 -5.75 -13.42 9.40
C CYS A 59 -5.41 -14.36 10.56
N LYS A 60 -6.43 -15.00 11.16
CA LYS A 60 -6.21 -15.97 12.25
C LYS A 60 -5.33 -17.14 11.82
N ARG A 61 -5.59 -17.74 10.65
CA ARG A 61 -4.79 -18.84 10.12
C ARG A 61 -3.32 -18.46 9.93
N ILE A 62 -3.05 -17.26 9.40
CA ILE A 62 -1.67 -16.79 9.20
C ILE A 62 -1.00 -16.54 10.55
N ILE A 63 -1.71 -15.92 11.49
CA ILE A 63 -1.22 -15.64 12.84
C ILE A 63 -0.82 -16.92 13.58
N GLU A 64 -1.66 -17.96 13.49
CA GLU A 64 -1.42 -19.24 14.17
C GLU A 64 -0.34 -20.09 13.48
N GLY A 65 -0.23 -20.05 12.15
CA GLY A 65 0.68 -20.93 11.42
C GLY A 65 2.01 -20.31 10.97
N VAL A 66 2.10 -18.99 10.88
CA VAL A 66 3.28 -18.27 10.34
C VAL A 66 3.86 -17.30 11.37
N ALA A 67 3.01 -16.58 12.11
CA ALA A 67 3.46 -15.49 12.98
C ALA A 67 3.77 -15.92 14.43
N ALA A 68 3.49 -17.18 14.80
CA ALA A 68 3.59 -17.68 16.18
C ALA A 68 4.98 -17.48 16.82
N GLU A 69 6.04 -17.64 16.04
CA GLU A 69 7.43 -17.49 16.49
C GLU A 69 8.04 -16.11 16.15
N GLY A 70 7.20 -15.14 15.77
CA GLY A 70 7.62 -13.82 15.28
C GLY A 70 8.11 -13.83 13.83
N GLY A 71 8.65 -12.71 13.37
CA GLY A 71 9.16 -12.59 11.99
C GLY A 71 8.07 -12.44 10.91
N TYR A 72 6.86 -12.00 11.28
CA TYR A 72 5.78 -11.70 10.34
C TYR A 72 5.13 -10.35 10.64
N ILE A 73 4.80 -9.61 9.60
CA ILE A 73 4.06 -8.33 9.62
C ILE A 73 2.75 -8.56 8.86
N MET A 74 1.61 -8.36 9.52
CA MET A 74 0.32 -8.45 8.84
C MET A 74 0.21 -7.39 7.75
N ASP A 75 -0.02 -7.83 6.52
CA ASP A 75 -0.14 -6.96 5.36
C ASP A 75 -1.00 -7.63 4.26
N ALA A 76 -1.51 -6.84 3.32
CA ALA A 76 -2.16 -7.35 2.13
C ALA A 76 -1.12 -7.98 1.17
N ALA A 77 -1.57 -8.86 0.28
CA ALA A 77 -0.72 -9.51 -0.72
C ALA A 77 -0.16 -8.52 -1.77
N ALA A 78 -0.86 -7.42 -2.01
CA ALA A 78 -0.41 -6.36 -2.90
C ALA A 78 -1.01 -5.01 -2.47
N ILE A 79 -0.65 -3.94 -3.17
CA ILE A 79 -1.17 -2.59 -2.94
C ILE A 79 -2.70 -2.60 -2.96
N ILE A 80 -3.32 -2.21 -1.84
CA ILE A 80 -4.77 -2.04 -1.72
C ILE A 80 -5.23 -0.90 -2.63
N GLN A 81 -6.13 -1.18 -3.57
CA GLN A 81 -6.73 -0.18 -4.45
C GLN A 81 -8.05 0.35 -3.85
N ASN A 82 -8.81 1.11 -4.64
CA ASN A 82 -10.09 1.70 -4.25
C ASN A 82 -11.26 0.70 -4.19
N ASP A 83 -11.02 -0.59 -4.41
CA ASP A 83 -12.00 -1.67 -4.43
C ASP A 83 -12.13 -2.41 -3.09
N ALA A 84 -11.17 -2.23 -2.17
CA ALA A 84 -11.23 -2.82 -0.84
C ALA A 84 -12.37 -2.22 -0.02
N LYS A 85 -13.14 -3.10 0.62
CA LYS A 85 -14.22 -2.71 1.52
C LYS A 85 -13.67 -2.22 2.85
N VAL A 86 -14.19 -1.10 3.34
CA VAL A 86 -13.76 -0.51 4.62
C VAL A 86 -13.95 -1.48 5.78
N GLU A 87 -15.07 -2.21 5.80
CA GLU A 87 -15.38 -3.23 6.79
C GLU A 87 -14.36 -4.38 6.78
N ASN A 88 -13.79 -4.72 5.62
CA ASN A 88 -12.81 -5.79 5.49
C ASN A 88 -11.43 -5.35 5.99
N VAL A 89 -11.02 -4.11 5.70
CA VAL A 89 -9.78 -3.52 6.24
C VAL A 89 -9.86 -3.38 7.76
N ARG A 90 -11.02 -2.98 8.29
CA ARG A 90 -11.28 -2.98 9.75
C ARG A 90 -11.20 -4.39 10.32
N ALA A 91 -11.86 -5.36 9.71
CA ALA A 91 -11.83 -6.76 10.15
C ALA A 91 -10.41 -7.34 10.18
N MET A 92 -9.57 -7.02 9.19
CA MET A 92 -8.14 -7.39 9.20
C MET A 92 -7.41 -6.75 10.38
N THR A 93 -7.59 -5.45 10.60
CA THR A 93 -6.95 -4.70 11.70
C THR A 93 -7.35 -5.26 13.07
N ASP A 94 -8.64 -5.49 13.26
CA ASP A 94 -9.19 -6.02 14.51
C ASP A 94 -8.72 -7.47 14.72
N ALA A 95 -8.69 -8.29 13.67
CA ALA A 95 -8.14 -9.64 13.72
C ALA A 95 -6.70 -9.68 14.22
N THR A 96 -5.85 -8.82 13.66
CA THR A 96 -4.44 -8.75 14.02
C THR A 96 -4.27 -8.33 15.47
N ARG A 97 -5.06 -7.37 15.95
CA ARG A 97 -5.00 -6.91 17.34
C ARG A 97 -5.54 -7.93 18.33
N GLU A 98 -6.54 -8.71 17.95
CA GLU A 98 -7.17 -9.72 18.81
C GLU A 98 -6.31 -10.99 18.89
N TYR A 99 -5.85 -11.50 17.74
CA TYR A 99 -5.16 -12.80 17.67
C TYR A 99 -3.63 -12.68 17.67
N GLY A 100 -3.06 -11.54 17.28
CA GLY A 100 -1.62 -11.31 17.22
C GLY A 100 -0.99 -10.94 18.57
N VAL A 101 -1.58 -11.37 19.68
CA VAL A 101 -1.08 -11.11 21.04
C VAL A 101 -0.32 -12.35 21.52
N TYR A 102 0.97 -12.20 21.80
CA TYR A 102 1.85 -13.30 22.19
C TYR A 102 2.43 -13.11 23.59
N SER A 103 2.71 -14.21 24.28
CA SER A 103 3.19 -14.23 25.67
C SER A 103 4.64 -13.76 25.83
N ARG A 104 5.48 -13.92 24.80
CA ARG A 104 6.83 -13.35 24.74
C ARG A 104 6.76 -11.94 24.18
N GLY A 105 7.04 -10.97 25.05
CA GLY A 105 7.55 -9.65 24.69
C GLY A 105 6.98 -9.03 23.41
N HIS A 106 5.70 -8.67 23.41
CA HIS A 106 5.32 -7.44 22.73
C HIS A 106 6.23 -6.31 23.25
N ALA A 107 6.68 -5.40 22.37
CA ALA A 107 7.08 -4.09 22.86
C ALA A 107 5.92 -3.61 23.74
N THR A 108 6.20 -3.24 24.98
CA THR A 108 5.21 -2.49 25.77
C THR A 108 4.68 -1.43 24.82
N PRO A 109 3.36 -1.26 24.64
CA PRO A 109 2.88 -0.18 23.83
C PRO A 109 3.30 1.09 24.57
N ALA A 110 4.51 1.57 24.30
CA ALA A 110 4.84 2.97 24.38
C ALA A 110 3.75 3.55 23.52
N GLY A 111 2.73 4.14 24.16
CA GLY A 111 1.58 4.69 23.47
C GLY A 111 2.16 5.44 22.29
N ALA A 112 1.95 4.90 21.08
CA ALA A 112 2.69 5.36 19.91
C ALA A 112 2.64 6.87 19.95
N PRO A 113 3.77 7.59 19.91
CA PRO A 113 3.79 9.02 20.19
C PRO A 113 2.64 9.62 19.41
N LYS A 114 1.61 10.04 20.16
CA LYS A 114 0.44 10.63 19.52
C LYS A 114 1.01 11.85 18.83
N PRO A 115 0.83 12.01 17.50
CA PRO A 115 1.27 13.21 16.83
C PRO A 115 0.77 14.37 17.67
N ALA A 116 1.69 15.23 18.12
CA ALA A 116 1.28 16.38 18.89
C ALA A 116 0.36 17.20 17.99
N ALA A 117 -0.59 17.96 18.55
CA ALA A 117 -1.49 18.78 17.72
C ALA A 117 -0.70 19.76 16.81
N GLU A 118 0.53 20.07 17.19
CA GLU A 118 1.52 20.83 16.44
C GLU A 118 2.16 20.07 15.25
N ASP A 119 2.24 18.74 15.27
CA ASP A 119 2.71 17.90 14.15
C ASP A 119 1.66 17.77 13.04
N ALA A 120 0.38 17.97 13.36
CA ALA A 120 -0.72 17.99 12.40
C ALA A 120 -0.80 19.29 11.58
N ARG A 121 0.21 20.17 11.69
CA ARG A 121 0.30 21.40 10.89
C ARG A 121 0.75 21.05 9.47
N PRO A 122 -0.05 21.39 8.43
CA PRO A 122 0.37 21.22 7.04
C PRO A 122 1.73 21.91 6.81
N GLY A 123 2.68 21.20 6.19
CA GLY A 123 4.02 21.73 5.87
C GLY A 123 5.12 21.49 6.91
N ALA A 124 4.81 20.95 8.10
CA ALA A 124 5.81 20.72 9.15
C ALA A 124 6.68 19.46 8.93
N PHE A 125 6.11 18.36 8.43
CA PHE A 125 6.80 17.08 8.23
C PHE A 125 7.09 16.77 6.76
N VAL A 126 6.10 16.98 5.89
CA VAL A 126 6.28 16.98 4.44
C VAL A 126 6.38 18.45 4.03
N THR A 127 7.55 18.87 3.56
CA THR A 127 7.74 20.24 3.08
C THR A 127 6.69 20.48 1.99
N THR A 128 5.81 21.46 2.20
CA THR A 128 4.95 21.95 1.12
C THR A 128 5.84 22.74 0.19
N THR A 129 6.63 22.07 -0.64
CA THR A 129 7.11 22.70 -1.86
C THR A 129 5.85 23.02 -2.64
N ALA A 130 5.51 24.30 -2.71
CA ALA A 130 4.45 24.77 -3.59
C ALA A 130 4.84 24.34 -5.00
N SER A 131 4.26 23.24 -5.47
CA SER A 131 4.43 22.81 -6.85
C SER A 131 3.97 23.97 -7.73
N LYS A 132 4.79 24.34 -8.71
CA LYS A 132 4.38 25.36 -9.71
C LYS A 132 3.13 24.93 -10.48
N ARG A 133 2.79 23.63 -10.44
CA ARG A 133 1.65 23.04 -11.13
C ARG A 133 0.61 22.52 -10.13
N PRO A 134 -0.69 22.75 -10.38
CA PRO A 134 -1.76 22.13 -9.60
C PRO A 134 -1.64 20.60 -9.55
N PRO A 135 -2.03 19.95 -8.44
CA PRO A 135 -2.12 18.50 -8.38
C PRO A 135 -3.00 17.93 -9.50
N GLY A 136 -2.61 16.79 -10.06
CA GLY A 136 -3.36 16.14 -11.14
C GLY A 136 -3.19 16.79 -12.52
N THR A 137 -2.20 17.68 -12.70
CA THR A 137 -1.89 18.28 -14.01
C THR A 137 -0.46 17.97 -14.45
N CYS A 138 -0.27 17.72 -15.75
CA CYS A 138 1.04 17.66 -16.38
C CYS A 138 1.39 19.01 -17.01
N LEU A 139 0.46 19.54 -17.82
CA LEU A 139 0.58 20.77 -18.60
C LEU A 139 -0.68 21.63 -18.41
N PRO A 140 -0.66 22.57 -17.44
CA PRO A 140 -1.79 23.46 -17.19
C PRO A 140 -2.21 24.24 -18.44
N TRP A 141 -3.52 24.47 -18.60
CA TRP A 141 -4.07 25.21 -19.74
C TRP A 141 -3.40 26.59 -19.97
N PRO A 142 -3.10 27.41 -18.93
CA PRO A 142 -2.41 28.69 -19.13
C PRO A 142 -1.01 28.57 -19.76
N ASP A 143 -0.33 27.43 -19.56
CA ASP A 143 1.01 27.19 -20.10
C ASP A 143 0.93 26.71 -21.57
N VAL A 144 -0.14 26.01 -21.93
CA VAL A 144 -0.33 25.40 -23.24
C VAL A 144 -1.04 26.35 -24.20
N ARG A 145 -2.01 27.13 -23.72
CA ARG A 145 -2.81 28.06 -24.52
C ARG A 145 -1.99 28.98 -25.43
N PRO A 146 -0.84 29.55 -25.00
CA PRO A 146 0.00 30.38 -25.87
C PRO A 146 0.68 29.62 -27.01
N THR A 147 0.80 28.29 -26.90
CA THR A 147 1.42 27.43 -27.92
C THR A 147 0.44 26.97 -29.00
N LEU A 148 -0.87 27.10 -28.73
CA LEU A 148 -1.92 26.69 -29.65
C LEU A 148 -2.26 27.81 -30.65
N PRO A 149 -2.68 27.47 -31.88
CA PRO A 149 -3.20 28.46 -32.82
C PRO A 149 -4.46 29.14 -32.27
N GLU A 150 -4.87 30.22 -32.91
CA GLU A 150 -6.10 30.94 -32.55
C GLU A 150 -7.30 29.99 -32.54
N ILE A 151 -7.97 29.88 -31.38
CA ILE A 151 -9.13 29.01 -31.19
C ILE A 151 -10.35 29.72 -31.78
N ARG A 152 -10.95 29.10 -32.80
CA ARG A 152 -12.23 29.54 -33.36
C ARG A 152 -13.36 28.75 -32.70
N GLY A 153 -14.12 29.38 -31.81
CA GLY A 153 -15.27 28.76 -31.14
C GLY A 153 -15.22 28.89 -29.62
N ASP A 154 -15.78 27.89 -28.91
CA ASP A 154 -15.85 27.87 -27.45
C ASP A 154 -14.51 27.45 -26.83
N GLU A 155 -13.71 28.45 -26.44
CA GLU A 155 -12.43 28.25 -25.76
C GLU A 155 -12.59 27.50 -24.43
N ALA A 156 -13.70 27.69 -23.71
CA ALA A 156 -13.93 27.00 -22.44
C ALA A 156 -14.16 25.50 -22.65
N LEU A 157 -14.75 25.10 -23.78
CA LEU A 157 -14.83 23.68 -24.14
C LEU A 157 -13.45 23.09 -24.43
N CYS A 158 -12.60 23.81 -25.17
CA CYS A 158 -11.23 23.39 -25.42
C CYS A 158 -10.43 23.22 -24.13
N GLU A 159 -10.55 24.17 -23.20
CA GLU A 159 -9.93 24.10 -21.88
C GLU A 159 -10.40 22.88 -21.09
N ARG A 160 -11.72 22.62 -21.02
CA ARG A 160 -12.26 21.46 -20.30
C ARG A 160 -11.77 20.13 -20.89
N ILE A 161 -11.73 20.01 -22.22
CA ILE A 161 -11.24 18.80 -22.89
C ILE A 161 -9.75 18.62 -22.61
N TRP A 162 -8.96 19.69 -22.72
CA TRP A 162 -7.53 19.66 -22.42
C TRP A 162 -7.28 19.19 -20.99
N GLN A 163 -7.94 19.81 -20.01
CA GLN A 163 -7.82 19.45 -18.60
C GLN A 163 -8.22 17.99 -18.34
N SER A 164 -9.25 17.49 -19.03
CA SER A 164 -9.68 16.09 -18.89
C SER A 164 -8.62 15.11 -19.41
N VAL A 165 -7.98 15.41 -20.54
CA VAL A 165 -6.91 14.57 -21.11
C VAL A 165 -5.63 14.68 -20.29
N ASP A 166 -5.25 15.89 -19.88
CA ASP A 166 -4.07 16.17 -19.05
C ASP A 166 -4.15 15.43 -17.71
N ALA A 167 -5.33 15.39 -17.07
CA ALA A 167 -5.55 14.65 -15.84
C ALA A 167 -5.31 13.14 -15.99
N LEU A 168 -5.70 12.54 -17.12
CA LEU A 168 -5.40 11.15 -17.43
C LEU A 168 -3.89 10.92 -17.62
N GLY A 169 -3.21 11.87 -18.29
CA GLY A 169 -1.76 11.85 -18.44
C GLY A 169 -1.03 11.93 -17.10
N ALA A 170 -1.47 12.83 -16.21
CA ALA A 170 -0.92 12.97 -14.86
C ALA A 170 -1.09 11.69 -14.06
N MET A 171 -2.27 11.07 -14.11
CA MET A 171 -2.53 9.77 -13.46
C MET A 171 -1.61 8.67 -13.99
N PHE A 172 -1.39 8.61 -15.30
CA PHE A 172 -0.50 7.61 -15.91
C PHE A 172 0.97 7.80 -15.49
N VAL A 173 1.47 9.04 -15.48
CA VAL A 173 2.83 9.35 -15.02
C VAL A 173 3.01 8.94 -13.56
N TRP A 174 2.04 9.25 -12.70
CA TRP A 174 2.05 8.81 -11.29
C TRP A 174 2.00 7.30 -11.15
N TRP A 175 1.19 6.63 -11.98
CA TRP A 175 1.14 5.18 -11.99
C TRP A 175 2.50 4.57 -12.34
N ILE A 176 3.19 5.06 -13.38
CA ILE A 176 4.56 4.62 -13.70
C ILE A 176 5.51 4.89 -12.53
N ALA A 177 5.47 6.09 -11.94
CA ALA A 177 6.39 6.48 -10.89
C ALA A 177 6.21 5.67 -9.58
N LEU A 178 5.03 5.10 -9.34
CA LEU A 178 4.72 4.32 -8.14
C LEU A 178 4.75 2.80 -8.37
N ALA A 179 4.71 2.34 -9.62
CA ALA A 179 4.67 0.93 -9.97
C ALA A 179 6.06 0.26 -10.10
N PHE A 180 7.15 1.02 -9.94
CA PHE A 180 8.54 0.55 -9.93
C PHE A 180 9.29 1.10 -8.72
#